data_AF-A0A1F8T862-F1
#
_entry.id   AF-A0A1F8T862-F1
#
_cell.length_a   1.000
_cell.length_b   1.000
_cell.length_c   1.000
_cell.angle_alpha   90.00
_cell.angle_beta   90.00
_cell.angle_gamma   90.00
#
_symmetry.space_group_name_H-M   'P 1'
#
loop_
_entity.id
_entity.type
_entity.pdbx_description
1 polymer ?
#
loop_
_entity_poly.entity_id
_entity_poly.type
_entity_poly.pdbx_seq_one_letter_code
_entity_poly.pdbx_strand_id
1 'polypeptide(L)'
;MSNRSMAKSPISLMVLLAVLLTACGARSEQSQTPTVGPVSTPAAPATVEVGGASRCEPNNLLSQLKDDIPYSQVSLLHNQLLAVRYLNLWVVYPDLNSAPAADEVEANHAQATELAARLSHLLANDHPCVRVSFEQITMTIVDSRYNAWFVGGIGMEDIPSGSDLTEDEMATLKGHVVSSAALQSPVEHPGPDVPPADACDWGMALEGLRTQFAPAGPNVDFYLVIDQDGANVWAQWEDSNPGQTSESFLPGVLALQTELQCLNPPVDVLWMVYTDGAGRVSVVMAADGEALRNPDPSYLVDHLRVIYPEPSS
;
A
#
# COMPACT_ATOMS: atom_id res chain seq x y z
N MET A 1 19.61 40.80 4.57
CA MET A 1 19.92 39.67 5.46
C MET A 1 18.82 39.58 6.50
N SER A 2 17.84 38.71 6.27
CA SER A 2 16.72 38.49 7.19
C SER A 2 16.57 36.99 7.34
N ASN A 3 17.02 36.47 8.48
CA ASN A 3 16.87 35.07 8.86
C ASN A 3 15.37 34.75 9.02
N ARG A 4 14.79 34.03 8.07
CA ARG A 4 13.55 33.30 8.31
C ARG A 4 13.91 31.96 8.93
N SER A 5 13.68 31.87 10.22
CA SER A 5 13.60 30.61 10.96
C SER A 5 12.52 29.74 10.31
N MET A 6 12.91 28.70 9.58
CA MET A 6 12.02 27.62 9.23
C MET A 6 11.73 26.83 10.51
N ALA A 7 10.53 27.04 11.05
CA ALA A 7 9.96 26.10 12.00
C ALA A 7 9.79 24.76 11.27
N LYS A 8 10.47 23.72 11.76
CA LYS A 8 10.22 22.34 11.35
C LYS A 8 8.77 22.03 11.70
N SER A 9 7.92 21.90 10.68
CA SER A 9 6.56 21.42 10.84
C SER A 9 6.64 19.97 11.35
N PRO A 10 5.86 19.58 12.37
CA PRO A 10 5.78 18.18 12.77
C PRO A 10 5.21 17.38 11.60
N ILE A 11 6.01 16.43 11.08
CA ILE A 11 5.58 15.44 10.09
C ILE A 11 4.31 14.79 10.66
N SER A 12 3.17 15.04 10.01
CA SER A 12 1.86 14.63 10.49
C SER A 12 1.72 13.13 10.29
N LEU A 13 1.94 12.39 11.37
CA LEU A 13 1.84 10.93 11.52
C LEU A 13 0.38 10.45 11.34
N MET A 14 -0.23 10.65 10.16
CA MET A 14 -1.66 10.33 9.93
C MET A 14 -1.93 9.15 9.00
N VAL A 15 -0.94 8.61 8.28
CA VAL A 15 -1.18 7.42 7.44
C VAL A 15 -1.24 6.12 8.27
N LEU A 16 -0.58 6.08 9.43
CA LEU A 16 -0.66 4.92 10.35
C LEU A 16 -1.93 4.93 11.24
N LEU A 17 -2.70 6.02 11.28
CA LEU A 17 -3.76 6.22 12.27
C LEU A 17 -5.14 5.67 11.87
N ALA A 18 -5.29 5.11 10.66
CA ALA A 18 -6.54 4.45 10.25
C ALA A 18 -6.77 3.09 10.96
N VAL A 19 -5.83 2.64 11.80
CA VAL A 19 -5.80 1.27 12.38
C VAL A 19 -6.45 1.15 13.78
N LEU A 20 -6.99 2.22 14.37
CA LEU A 20 -7.29 2.24 15.82
C LEU A 20 -8.77 2.22 16.26
N LEU A 21 -9.75 1.96 15.39
CA LEU A 21 -11.17 2.02 15.80
C LEU A 21 -12.00 0.80 15.45
N THR A 22 -11.66 -0.38 15.98
CA THR A 22 -12.63 -1.47 16.20
C THR A 22 -12.06 -2.57 17.13
N ALA A 23 -12.11 -2.34 18.45
CA ALA A 23 -11.94 -3.43 19.41
C ALA A 23 -12.81 -3.21 20.64
N CYS A 24 -13.96 -3.91 20.72
CA CYS A 24 -14.37 -4.66 21.90
C CYS A 24 -15.71 -5.35 21.67
N GLY A 25 -15.73 -6.69 21.74
CA GLY A 25 -16.96 -7.41 22.08
C GLY A 25 -17.01 -8.87 21.68
N ALA A 26 -16.26 -9.75 22.34
CA ALA A 26 -16.68 -11.15 22.42
C ALA A 26 -16.24 -11.80 23.73
N ARG A 27 -17.23 -12.40 24.37
CA ARG A 27 -17.33 -12.91 25.74
C ARG A 27 -17.08 -14.42 25.69
N SER A 28 -16.17 -14.93 26.53
CA SER A 28 -15.95 -16.37 26.70
C SER A 28 -17.14 -17.05 27.37
N GLU A 29 -17.63 -18.13 26.77
CA GLU A 29 -18.39 -19.16 27.49
C GLU A 29 -17.81 -20.55 27.20
N GLN A 30 -17.42 -21.22 28.30
CA GLN A 30 -17.03 -22.62 28.37
C GLN A 30 -18.25 -23.51 28.13
N SER A 31 -18.06 -24.66 27.48
CA SER A 31 -18.95 -25.79 27.66
C SER A 31 -18.23 -27.12 27.59
N GLN A 32 -18.79 -28.09 28.30
CA GLN A 32 -18.15 -29.21 28.97
C GLN A 32 -18.03 -30.45 28.10
N THR A 33 -17.01 -31.26 28.35
CA THR A 33 -16.78 -32.59 27.76
C THR A 33 -17.74 -33.63 28.35
N PRO A 34 -18.43 -34.45 27.52
CA PRO A 34 -18.98 -35.72 27.97
C PRO A 34 -18.18 -36.91 27.41
N THR A 35 -17.83 -37.82 28.32
CA THR A 35 -17.24 -39.14 28.08
C THR A 35 -18.23 -40.08 27.39
N VAL A 36 -17.82 -40.72 26.29
CA VAL A 36 -18.56 -41.84 25.65
C VAL A 36 -17.61 -43.02 25.43
N GLY A 37 -18.07 -44.22 25.78
CA GLY A 37 -17.35 -45.50 25.74
C GLY A 37 -17.10 -46.06 24.32
N PRO A 38 -16.54 -47.27 24.21
CA PRO A 38 -15.92 -47.76 22.99
C PRO A 38 -16.99 -48.18 21.97
N VAL A 39 -17.07 -47.45 20.87
CA VAL A 39 -17.92 -47.79 19.71
C VAL A 39 -17.02 -48.21 18.55
N SER A 40 -17.43 -49.31 17.91
CA SER A 40 -16.76 -50.04 16.86
C SER A 40 -16.25 -49.18 15.71
N THR A 41 -15.00 -49.41 15.30
CA THR A 41 -14.29 -48.76 14.18
C THR A 41 -15.03 -48.98 12.85
N PRO A 42 -15.61 -47.93 12.25
CA PRO A 42 -15.97 -47.93 10.85
C PRO A 42 -14.70 -47.71 10.02
N ALA A 43 -14.62 -48.35 8.86
CA ALA A 43 -13.53 -48.16 7.91
C ALA A 43 -13.26 -46.66 7.71
N ALA A 44 -11.98 -46.28 7.78
CA ALA A 44 -11.55 -44.90 7.58
C ALA A 44 -12.20 -44.36 6.30
N PRO A 45 -12.99 -43.28 6.37
CA PRO A 45 -13.31 -42.56 5.15
C PRO A 45 -11.96 -42.17 4.54
N ALA A 46 -11.82 -42.42 3.24
CA ALA A 46 -10.68 -41.94 2.48
C ALA A 46 -10.42 -40.51 2.92
N THR A 47 -9.24 -40.26 3.49
CA THR A 47 -8.77 -38.92 3.75
C THR A 47 -8.79 -38.22 2.40
N VAL A 48 -9.86 -37.45 2.14
CA VAL A 48 -9.80 -36.42 1.13
C VAL A 48 -8.67 -35.55 1.66
N GLU A 49 -7.52 -35.60 0.98
CA GLU A 49 -6.46 -34.64 1.21
C GLU A 49 -7.14 -33.27 1.23
N VAL A 50 -7.12 -32.63 2.39
CA VAL A 50 -7.48 -31.23 2.51
C VAL A 50 -6.38 -30.47 1.77
N GLY A 51 -6.48 -30.44 0.44
CA GLY A 51 -5.75 -29.54 -0.44
C GLY A 51 -6.26 -28.10 -0.29
N GLY A 52 -6.45 -27.67 0.95
CA GLY A 52 -7.17 -26.45 1.32
C GLY A 52 -6.27 -25.32 1.80
N ALA A 53 -4.99 -25.58 2.08
CA ALA A 53 -4.05 -24.53 2.50
C ALA A 53 -3.45 -23.74 1.31
N SER A 54 -3.56 -24.23 0.07
CA SER A 54 -2.95 -23.60 -1.11
C SER A 54 -3.91 -22.74 -1.94
N ARG A 55 -5.21 -22.70 -1.62
CA ARG A 55 -6.20 -22.17 -2.57
C ARG A 55 -6.27 -20.64 -2.61
N CYS A 56 -5.95 -19.96 -1.51
CA CYS A 56 -6.00 -18.50 -1.38
C CYS A 56 -4.70 -17.94 -0.77
N GLU A 57 -3.56 -18.39 -1.29
CA GLU A 57 -2.26 -17.87 -0.89
C GLU A 57 -2.08 -16.44 -1.49
N PRO A 58 -1.79 -15.41 -0.67
CA PRO A 58 -1.76 -14.00 -1.11
C PRO A 58 -0.83 -13.72 -2.29
N ASN A 59 0.38 -14.28 -2.31
CA ASN A 59 1.37 -14.05 -3.36
C ASN A 59 0.90 -14.58 -4.72
N ASN A 60 0.25 -15.75 -4.74
CA ASN A 60 -0.38 -16.30 -5.94
C ASN A 60 -1.58 -15.47 -6.40
N LEU A 61 -2.29 -14.81 -5.47
CA LEU A 61 -3.41 -13.94 -5.78
C LEU A 61 -2.97 -12.66 -6.49
N LEU A 62 -1.87 -12.01 -6.04
CA LEU A 62 -1.42 -10.75 -6.63
C LEU A 62 -1.22 -10.84 -8.15
N SER A 63 -0.65 -11.95 -8.62
CA SER A 63 -0.41 -12.15 -10.05
C SER A 63 -1.72 -12.26 -10.86
N GLN A 64 -2.76 -12.86 -10.28
CA GLN A 64 -4.07 -12.97 -10.94
C GLN A 64 -4.78 -11.61 -10.96
N LEU A 65 -4.82 -10.94 -9.81
CA LEU A 65 -5.51 -9.66 -9.65
C LEU A 65 -4.93 -8.55 -10.52
N LYS A 66 -3.60 -8.55 -10.78
CA LYS A 66 -2.96 -7.55 -11.63
C LYS A 66 -3.52 -7.55 -13.05
N ASP A 67 -3.92 -8.70 -13.59
CA ASP A 67 -4.46 -8.81 -14.95
C ASP A 67 -5.92 -8.32 -15.07
N ASP A 68 -6.66 -8.32 -13.96
CA ASP A 68 -8.08 -7.93 -13.93
C ASP A 68 -8.29 -6.43 -13.66
N ILE A 69 -7.23 -5.70 -13.28
CA ILE A 69 -7.29 -4.25 -13.06
C ILE A 69 -7.12 -3.54 -14.41
N PRO A 70 -8.12 -2.76 -14.90
CA PRO A 70 -8.15 -2.24 -16.26
C PRO A 70 -7.28 -0.97 -16.45
N TYR A 71 -6.13 -0.90 -15.78
CA TYR A 71 -5.25 0.28 -15.79
C TYR A 71 -3.81 -0.12 -16.07
N SER A 72 -3.16 0.61 -16.98
CA SER A 72 -1.80 0.31 -17.42
C SER A 72 -0.72 0.63 -16.38
N GLN A 73 -1.02 1.53 -15.44
CA GLN A 73 -0.13 1.91 -14.36
C GLN A 73 -0.79 1.55 -13.03
N VAL A 74 -0.36 0.40 -12.52
CA VAL A 74 -0.87 -0.21 -11.30
C VAL A 74 0.29 -0.76 -10.48
N SER A 75 0.20 -0.59 -9.17
CA SER A 75 1.00 -1.32 -8.19
C SER A 75 0.05 -2.06 -7.28
N LEU A 76 0.27 -3.36 -7.13
CA LEU A 76 -0.55 -4.23 -6.29
C LEU A 76 0.36 -5.04 -5.37
N LEU A 77 0.15 -4.86 -4.07
CA LEU A 77 0.98 -5.39 -2.99
C LEU A 77 0.07 -5.95 -1.89
N HIS A 78 0.60 -6.81 -1.04
CA HIS A 78 -0.03 -7.12 0.23
C HIS A 78 0.97 -7.03 1.38
N ASN A 79 0.46 -6.72 2.55
CA ASN A 79 1.26 -6.86 3.76
C ASN A 79 0.38 -7.17 4.98
N GLN A 80 1.01 -7.68 6.03
CA GLN A 80 0.38 -7.89 7.32
C GLN A 80 1.08 -7.01 8.36
N LEU A 81 0.35 -6.02 8.86
CA LEU A 81 0.83 -5.07 9.87
C LEU A 81 -0.13 -5.09 11.07
N LEU A 82 0.43 -5.20 12.29
CA LEU A 82 -0.36 -5.25 13.53
C LEU A 82 -1.48 -6.31 13.50
N ALA A 83 -1.15 -7.49 12.95
CA ALA A 83 -2.04 -8.63 12.73
C ALA A 83 -3.13 -8.45 11.67
N VAL A 84 -3.32 -7.27 11.10
CA VAL A 84 -4.28 -7.01 10.01
C VAL A 84 -3.63 -7.25 8.66
N ARG A 85 -4.32 -7.95 7.76
CA ARG A 85 -3.87 -8.20 6.38
C ARG A 85 -4.48 -7.20 5.40
N TYR A 86 -3.61 -6.47 4.71
CA TYR A 86 -3.97 -5.43 3.74
C TYR A 86 -3.66 -5.90 2.32
N LEU A 87 -4.63 -5.71 1.43
CA LEU A 87 -4.38 -5.64 -0.01
C LEU A 87 -4.22 -4.17 -0.39
N ASN A 88 -3.04 -3.78 -0.86
CA ASN A 88 -2.70 -2.42 -1.22
C ASN A 88 -2.73 -2.25 -2.73
N LEU A 89 -3.58 -1.34 -3.20
CA LEU A 89 -3.70 -0.98 -4.61
C LEU A 89 -3.33 0.48 -4.82
N TRP A 90 -2.41 0.75 -5.72
CA TRP A 90 -2.17 2.09 -6.26
C TRP A 90 -2.47 2.07 -7.76
N VAL A 91 -3.16 3.10 -8.24
CA VAL A 91 -3.58 3.20 -9.65
C VAL A 91 -3.56 4.64 -10.16
N VAL A 92 -3.09 4.80 -11.39
CA VAL A 92 -3.24 6.05 -12.15
C VAL A 92 -4.59 6.04 -12.85
N TYR A 93 -5.45 6.99 -12.49
CA TYR A 93 -6.74 7.21 -13.13
C TYR A 93 -6.66 8.41 -14.09
N PRO A 94 -6.49 8.18 -15.40
CA PRO A 94 -6.24 9.25 -16.37
C PRO A 94 -7.41 10.22 -16.57
N ASP A 95 -8.62 9.86 -16.15
CA ASP A 95 -9.80 10.70 -16.32
C ASP A 95 -9.91 11.82 -15.27
N LEU A 96 -9.07 11.78 -14.22
CA LEU A 96 -8.98 12.87 -13.24
C LEU A 96 -8.28 14.10 -13.85
N ASN A 97 -8.86 15.28 -13.63
CA ASN A 97 -8.23 16.53 -14.07
C ASN A 97 -6.94 16.77 -13.27
N SER A 98 -5.77 16.75 -13.93
CA SER A 98 -4.47 16.89 -13.24
C SER A 98 -4.06 18.34 -12.95
N ALA A 99 -4.90 19.31 -13.28
CA ALA A 99 -4.76 20.72 -12.91
C ALA A 99 -6.14 21.34 -12.69
N PRO A 100 -6.90 20.89 -11.67
CA PRO A 100 -8.25 21.34 -11.45
C PRO A 100 -8.27 22.78 -10.94
N ALA A 101 -9.28 23.53 -11.38
CA ALA A 101 -9.63 24.78 -10.74
C ALA A 101 -10.13 24.50 -9.29
N ALA A 102 -10.14 25.53 -8.45
CA ALA A 102 -10.51 25.37 -7.03
C ALA A 102 -11.93 24.81 -6.83
N ASP A 103 -12.86 25.09 -7.75
CA ASP A 103 -14.23 24.58 -7.75
C ASP A 103 -14.37 23.16 -8.32
N GLU A 104 -13.31 22.60 -8.90
CA GLU A 104 -13.27 21.24 -9.47
C GLU A 104 -12.62 20.20 -8.53
N VAL A 105 -11.96 20.66 -7.45
CA VAL A 105 -11.28 19.80 -6.47
C VAL A 105 -12.23 18.74 -5.91
N GLU A 106 -13.41 19.15 -5.45
CA GLU A 106 -14.41 18.24 -4.88
C GLU A 106 -14.90 17.21 -5.91
N ALA A 107 -14.99 17.59 -7.19
CA ALA A 107 -15.40 16.68 -8.25
C ALA A 107 -14.33 15.59 -8.48
N ASN A 108 -13.04 15.95 -8.47
CA ASN A 108 -11.96 14.96 -8.55
C ASN A 108 -11.98 14.00 -7.34
N HIS A 109 -12.20 14.50 -6.11
CA HIS A 109 -12.34 13.62 -4.94
C HIS A 109 -13.51 12.66 -5.05
N ALA A 110 -14.66 13.16 -5.50
CA ALA A 110 -15.86 12.34 -5.67
C ALA A 110 -15.62 11.22 -6.70
N GLN A 111 -14.95 11.54 -7.81
CA GLN A 111 -14.58 10.56 -8.84
C GLN A 111 -13.56 9.53 -8.33
N ALA A 112 -12.51 9.97 -7.66
CA ALA A 112 -11.48 9.08 -7.11
C ALA A 112 -12.06 8.15 -6.03
N THR A 113 -12.92 8.67 -5.14
CA THR A 113 -13.61 7.88 -4.11
C THR A 113 -14.57 6.86 -4.72
N GLU A 114 -15.32 7.25 -5.76
CA GLU A 114 -16.18 6.31 -6.49
C GLU A 114 -15.36 5.21 -7.15
N LEU A 115 -14.24 5.54 -7.79
CA LEU A 115 -13.35 4.54 -8.37
C LEU A 115 -12.83 3.57 -7.31
N ALA A 116 -12.37 4.07 -6.16
CA ALA A 116 -11.89 3.23 -5.08
C ALA A 116 -12.97 2.25 -4.57
N ALA A 117 -14.21 2.72 -4.43
CA ALA A 117 -15.35 1.88 -4.07
C ALA A 117 -15.64 0.81 -5.15
N ARG A 118 -15.65 1.19 -6.43
CA ARG A 118 -15.86 0.25 -7.56
C ARG A 118 -14.79 -0.82 -7.62
N LEU A 119 -13.52 -0.45 -7.54
CA LEU A 119 -12.40 -1.39 -7.58
C LEU A 119 -12.39 -2.30 -6.34
N SER A 120 -12.72 -1.77 -5.16
CA SER A 120 -12.81 -2.59 -3.94
C SER A 120 -13.88 -3.67 -4.08
N HIS A 121 -15.06 -3.30 -4.61
CA HIS A 121 -16.12 -4.25 -4.90
C HIS A 121 -15.71 -5.29 -5.96
N LEU A 122 -15.13 -4.83 -7.07
CA LEU A 122 -14.63 -5.70 -8.15
C LEU A 122 -13.68 -6.76 -7.59
N LEU A 123 -12.61 -6.32 -6.92
CA LEU A 123 -11.59 -7.23 -6.39
C LEU A 123 -12.16 -8.19 -5.34
N ALA A 124 -13.05 -7.72 -4.46
CA ALA A 124 -13.60 -8.55 -3.40
C ALA A 124 -14.63 -9.60 -3.89
N ASN A 125 -15.31 -9.35 -5.01
CA ASN A 125 -16.41 -10.22 -5.47
C ASN A 125 -16.06 -11.06 -6.70
N ASP A 126 -15.16 -10.59 -7.57
CA ASP A 126 -14.71 -11.39 -8.73
C ASP A 126 -13.66 -12.43 -8.32
N HIS A 127 -13.00 -12.21 -7.18
CA HIS A 127 -12.00 -13.12 -6.62
C HIS A 127 -12.39 -13.59 -5.23
N PRO A 128 -12.99 -14.79 -5.10
CA PRO A 128 -13.45 -15.33 -3.81
C PRO A 128 -12.35 -15.40 -2.74
N CYS A 129 -11.09 -15.50 -3.15
CA CYS A 129 -9.96 -15.55 -2.24
C CYS A 129 -9.59 -14.19 -1.63
N VAL A 130 -9.95 -13.05 -2.25
CA VAL A 130 -9.61 -11.72 -1.71
C VAL A 130 -10.20 -11.53 -0.32
N ARG A 131 -11.48 -11.86 -0.14
CA ARG A 131 -12.17 -11.81 1.18
C ARG A 131 -11.66 -12.83 2.20
N VAL A 132 -10.99 -13.89 1.75
CA VAL A 132 -10.41 -14.92 2.63
C VAL A 132 -9.00 -14.53 3.08
N SER A 133 -8.25 -13.90 2.18
CA SER A 133 -6.82 -13.62 2.37
C SER A 133 -6.57 -12.31 3.08
N PHE A 134 -7.45 -11.32 2.92
CA PHE A 134 -7.27 -9.96 3.43
C PHE A 134 -8.45 -9.51 4.29
N GLU A 135 -8.16 -8.59 5.21
CA GLU A 135 -9.16 -7.97 6.09
C GLU A 135 -9.56 -6.58 5.56
N GLN A 136 -8.67 -5.92 4.81
CA GLN A 136 -8.92 -4.58 4.28
C GLN A 136 -8.29 -4.43 2.89
N ILE A 137 -8.96 -3.65 2.02
CA ILE A 137 -8.34 -3.11 0.80
C ILE A 137 -7.98 -1.66 1.05
N THR A 138 -6.71 -1.33 0.92
CA THR A 138 -6.21 0.05 0.90
C THR A 138 -6.02 0.47 -0.53
N MET A 139 -6.49 1.67 -0.87
CA MET A 139 -6.40 2.20 -2.22
C MET A 139 -5.77 3.58 -2.23
N THR A 140 -4.92 3.79 -3.22
CA THR A 140 -4.40 5.10 -3.60
C THR A 140 -4.77 5.37 -5.06
N ILE A 141 -5.60 6.37 -5.31
CA ILE A 141 -5.97 6.81 -6.65
C ILE A 141 -5.23 8.12 -6.94
N VAL A 142 -4.44 8.11 -7.99
CA VAL A 142 -3.71 9.30 -8.46
C VAL A 142 -4.13 9.70 -9.86
N ASP A 143 -3.90 10.95 -10.23
CA ASP A 143 -4.05 11.39 -11.63
C ASP A 143 -2.79 11.09 -12.47
N SER A 144 -2.81 11.52 -13.75
CA SER A 144 -1.69 11.32 -14.68
C SER A 144 -0.37 12.01 -14.28
N ARG A 145 -0.42 12.95 -13.32
CA ARG A 145 0.74 13.62 -12.74
C ARG A 145 1.06 13.08 -11.34
N TYR A 146 0.45 11.96 -10.95
CA TYR A 146 0.64 11.26 -9.68
C TYR A 146 0.12 12.02 -8.45
N ASN A 147 -0.74 13.03 -8.63
CA ASN A 147 -1.36 13.74 -7.51
C ASN A 147 -2.39 12.83 -6.80
N ALA A 148 -2.34 12.77 -5.48
CA ALA A 148 -3.17 11.91 -4.65
C ALA A 148 -4.58 12.46 -4.45
N TRP A 149 -5.54 11.92 -5.20
CA TRP A 149 -6.95 12.31 -5.07
C TRP A 149 -7.71 11.47 -4.04
N PHE A 150 -7.17 10.30 -3.73
CA PHE A 150 -7.71 9.41 -2.71
C PHE A 150 -6.59 8.56 -2.12
N VAL A 151 -6.46 8.54 -0.80
CA VAL A 151 -5.74 7.51 -0.02
C VAL A 151 -6.65 7.10 1.13
N GLY A 152 -6.91 5.80 1.25
CA GLY A 152 -7.76 5.27 2.30
C GLY A 152 -7.93 3.77 2.20
N GLY A 153 -8.87 3.21 2.95
CA GLY A 153 -9.20 1.81 2.83
C GLY A 153 -10.61 1.48 3.26
N ILE A 154 -11.02 0.25 2.93
CA ILE A 154 -12.36 -0.29 3.16
C ILE A 154 -12.20 -1.70 3.73
N GLY A 155 -12.81 -1.95 4.90
CA GLY A 155 -12.85 -3.28 5.50
C GLY A 155 -13.63 -4.25 4.62
N MET A 156 -13.20 -5.51 4.54
CA MET A 156 -13.87 -6.51 3.72
C MET A 156 -15.32 -6.74 4.13
N GLU A 157 -15.62 -6.56 5.42
CA GLU A 157 -16.96 -6.64 6.00
C GLU A 157 -17.90 -5.54 5.50
N ASP A 158 -17.36 -4.38 5.09
CA ASP A 158 -18.14 -3.24 4.60
C ASP A 158 -18.43 -3.34 3.09
N ILE A 159 -17.71 -4.20 2.37
CA ILE A 159 -17.89 -4.39 0.93
C ILE A 159 -19.09 -5.32 0.69
N PRO A 160 -20.16 -4.88 -0.01
CA PRO A 160 -21.32 -5.71 -0.34
C PRO A 160 -20.94 -6.96 -1.14
N SER A 161 -21.57 -8.11 -0.88
CA SER A 161 -21.26 -9.39 -1.54
C SER A 161 -22.02 -9.64 -2.85
N GLY A 162 -22.80 -8.67 -3.33
CA GLY A 162 -23.52 -8.76 -4.59
C GLY A 162 -22.57 -8.86 -5.79
N SER A 163 -23.04 -9.43 -6.90
CA SER A 163 -22.28 -9.43 -8.16
C SER A 163 -22.23 -8.04 -8.80
N ASP A 164 -23.29 -7.26 -8.61
CA ASP A 164 -23.41 -5.91 -9.13
C ASP A 164 -23.48 -4.93 -7.96
N LEU A 165 -22.81 -3.78 -8.10
CA LEU A 165 -22.83 -2.72 -7.11
C LEU A 165 -23.95 -1.73 -7.43
N THR A 166 -25.03 -1.78 -6.66
CA THR A 166 -26.17 -0.85 -6.81
C THR A 166 -25.80 0.57 -6.41
N GLU A 167 -26.61 1.57 -6.79
CA GLU A 167 -26.37 2.97 -6.42
C GLU A 167 -26.43 3.20 -4.90
N ASP A 168 -27.34 2.53 -4.19
CA ASP A 168 -27.47 2.64 -2.72
C ASP A 168 -26.27 1.98 -2.01
N GLU A 169 -25.82 0.83 -2.51
CA GLU A 169 -24.62 0.15 -2.01
C GLU A 169 -23.36 0.97 -2.29
N MET A 170 -23.26 1.60 -3.46
CA MET A 170 -22.18 2.53 -3.80
C MET A 170 -22.16 3.71 -2.82
N ALA A 171 -23.31 4.35 -2.58
CA ALA A 171 -23.41 5.47 -1.65
C ALA A 171 -23.00 5.05 -0.22
N THR A 172 -23.40 3.85 0.19
CA THR A 172 -23.03 3.27 1.50
C THR A 172 -21.52 3.02 1.56
N LEU A 173 -20.96 2.34 0.56
CA LEU A 173 -19.55 1.99 0.49
C LEU A 173 -18.67 3.24 0.53
N LYS A 174 -19.02 4.29 -0.24
CA LYS A 174 -18.37 5.61 -0.20
C LYS A 174 -18.39 6.24 1.20
N GLY A 175 -19.44 6.00 1.99
CA GLY A 175 -19.55 6.46 3.38
C GLY A 175 -18.69 5.66 4.38
N HIS A 176 -18.34 4.41 4.07
CA HIS A 176 -17.43 3.58 4.87
C HIS A 176 -15.95 3.85 4.58
N VAL A 177 -15.66 4.62 3.53
CA VAL A 177 -14.29 4.94 3.16
C VAL A 177 -13.65 5.84 4.21
N VAL A 178 -12.63 5.31 4.90
CA VAL A 178 -11.78 6.11 5.78
C VAL A 178 -10.66 6.69 4.93
N SER A 179 -10.82 7.94 4.49
CA SER A 179 -9.72 8.66 3.83
C SER A 179 -8.70 9.10 4.88
N SER A 180 -7.45 8.68 4.70
CA SER A 180 -6.32 9.02 5.58
C SER A 180 -5.49 10.18 5.05
N ALA A 181 -5.43 10.34 3.72
CA ALA A 181 -4.78 11.45 3.05
C ALA A 181 -5.44 11.66 1.68
N ALA A 182 -5.86 12.87 1.40
CA ALA A 182 -6.25 13.29 0.06
C ALA A 182 -5.84 14.74 -0.09
N LEU A 183 -5.55 15.15 -1.32
CA LEU A 183 -5.40 16.57 -1.58
C LEU A 183 -6.63 17.34 -1.11
N GLN A 184 -6.47 18.59 -0.71
CA GLN A 184 -7.60 19.47 -0.35
C GLN A 184 -7.58 20.75 -1.19
N SER A 185 -6.55 20.89 -2.00
CA SER A 185 -6.31 21.99 -2.89
C SER A 185 -5.47 21.49 -4.07
N PRO A 186 -5.49 22.21 -5.21
CA PRO A 186 -4.55 21.93 -6.29
C PRO A 186 -3.11 22.02 -5.77
N VAL A 187 -2.28 21.05 -6.14
CA VAL A 187 -0.85 21.10 -5.84
C VAL A 187 -0.19 22.08 -6.80
N GLU A 188 0.41 23.13 -6.27
CA GLU A 188 1.42 23.88 -7.01
C GLU A 188 2.60 22.93 -7.22
N HIS A 189 2.81 22.49 -8.46
CA HIS A 189 3.78 21.44 -8.74
C HIS A 189 5.18 21.94 -8.32
N PRO A 190 5.84 21.29 -7.35
CA PRO A 190 7.14 21.73 -6.88
C PRO A 190 8.18 21.30 -7.90
N GLY A 191 8.53 22.19 -8.83
CA GLY A 191 9.60 21.93 -9.78
C GLY A 191 9.72 23.02 -10.84
N PRO A 192 10.91 23.19 -11.45
CA PRO A 192 11.03 24.02 -12.64
C PRO A 192 10.14 23.44 -13.75
N ASP A 193 9.48 24.29 -14.54
CA ASP A 193 8.66 23.88 -15.70
C ASP A 193 9.45 23.01 -16.70
N VAL A 194 10.79 23.11 -16.66
CA VAL A 194 11.72 22.30 -17.43
C VAL A 194 12.60 21.51 -16.45
N PRO A 195 12.49 20.16 -16.42
CA PRO A 195 13.35 19.31 -15.60
C PRO A 195 14.85 19.48 -15.96
N PRO A 196 15.77 19.21 -15.01
CA PRO A 196 17.19 19.08 -15.30
C PRO A 196 17.48 18.07 -16.43
N ALA A 197 18.60 18.23 -17.14
CA ALA A 197 18.93 17.39 -18.30
C ALA A 197 19.19 15.91 -17.95
N ASP A 198 19.56 15.64 -16.70
CA ASP A 198 19.81 14.33 -16.11
C ASP A 198 18.63 13.82 -15.28
N ALA A 199 17.50 14.53 -15.27
CA ALA A 199 16.31 14.11 -14.55
C ALA A 199 15.60 12.95 -15.26
N CYS A 200 14.97 12.09 -14.46
CA CYS A 200 14.12 11.02 -14.91
C CYS A 200 12.66 11.25 -14.48
N ASP A 201 11.71 10.78 -15.28
CA ASP A 201 10.32 10.65 -14.88
C ASP A 201 10.10 9.37 -14.06
N TRP A 202 8.91 9.24 -13.48
CA TRP A 202 8.54 8.07 -12.70
C TRP A 202 8.59 6.77 -13.49
N GLY A 203 8.26 6.80 -14.79
CA GLY A 203 8.28 5.60 -15.64
C GLY A 203 9.69 5.02 -15.77
N MET A 204 10.67 5.88 -16.04
CA MET A 204 12.09 5.49 -16.11
C MET A 204 12.63 5.02 -14.76
N ALA A 205 12.34 5.74 -13.67
CA ALA A 205 12.76 5.34 -12.33
C ALA A 205 12.16 3.98 -11.92
N LEU A 206 10.86 3.77 -12.21
CA LEU A 206 10.16 2.51 -11.91
C LEU A 206 10.74 1.33 -12.71
N GLU A 207 11.12 1.52 -13.97
CA GLU A 207 11.79 0.49 -14.78
C GLU A 207 13.16 0.12 -14.19
N GLY A 208 13.94 1.12 -13.77
CA GLY A 208 15.20 0.94 -13.07
C GLY A 208 15.02 0.14 -11.77
N LEU A 209 14.07 0.55 -10.92
CA LEU A 209 13.74 -0.16 -9.68
C LEU A 209 13.34 -1.63 -9.95
N ARG A 210 12.44 -1.87 -10.89
CA ARG A 210 12.02 -3.24 -11.24
C ARG A 210 13.19 -4.09 -11.75
N THR A 211 14.17 -3.47 -12.40
CA THR A 211 15.40 -4.14 -12.85
C THR A 211 16.33 -4.48 -11.68
N GLN A 212 16.55 -3.54 -10.75
CA GLN A 212 17.42 -3.77 -9.59
C GLN A 212 16.89 -4.84 -8.64
N PHE A 213 15.56 -4.94 -8.53
CA PHE A 213 14.89 -5.93 -7.68
C PHE A 213 14.54 -7.23 -8.41
N ALA A 214 15.01 -7.42 -9.66
CA ALA A 214 14.78 -8.63 -10.43
C ALA A 214 15.73 -9.79 -10.03
N PRO A 215 15.28 -11.06 -10.07
CA PRO A 215 13.88 -11.49 -10.25
C PRO A 215 13.06 -11.14 -9.01
N ALA A 216 11.99 -10.37 -9.22
CA ALA A 216 11.14 -9.90 -8.15
C ALA A 216 10.19 -11.01 -7.69
N GLY A 217 9.99 -11.12 -6.38
CA GLY A 217 8.85 -11.84 -5.84
C GLY A 217 7.54 -11.15 -6.24
N PRO A 218 6.38 -11.84 -6.15
CA PRO A 218 5.10 -11.29 -6.57
C PRO A 218 4.64 -10.08 -5.74
N ASN A 219 5.23 -9.88 -4.56
CA ASN A 219 4.88 -8.82 -3.60
C ASN A 219 6.01 -7.78 -3.44
N VAL A 220 6.65 -7.46 -4.57
CA VAL A 220 7.61 -6.37 -4.71
C VAL A 220 7.05 -5.39 -5.73
N ASP A 221 6.91 -4.12 -5.34
CA ASP A 221 6.41 -3.06 -6.20
C ASP A 221 6.68 -1.70 -5.56
N PHE A 222 6.53 -0.66 -6.38
CA PHE A 222 6.84 0.71 -6.02
C PHE A 222 5.77 1.63 -6.58
N TYR A 223 5.45 2.70 -5.86
CA TYR A 223 4.50 3.71 -6.35
C TYR A 223 4.85 5.12 -5.86
N LEU A 224 4.43 6.10 -6.66
CA LEU A 224 4.64 7.53 -6.42
C LEU A 224 3.31 8.21 -6.08
N VAL A 225 3.34 9.07 -5.07
CA VAL A 225 2.21 9.86 -4.60
C VAL A 225 2.68 11.29 -4.42
N ILE A 226 2.04 12.24 -5.09
CA ILE A 226 2.26 13.67 -4.85
C ILE A 226 1.08 14.19 -4.04
N ASP A 227 1.35 14.66 -2.83
CA ASP A 227 0.34 15.22 -1.94
C ASP A 227 0.75 16.61 -1.41
N GLN A 228 0.14 17.07 -0.32
CA GLN A 228 0.44 18.38 0.27
C GLN A 228 1.85 18.45 0.90
N ASP A 229 2.42 17.30 1.26
CA ASP A 229 3.73 17.19 1.89
C ASP A 229 4.85 16.98 0.85
N GLY A 230 4.49 16.77 -0.43
CA GLY A 230 5.41 16.71 -1.55
C GLY A 230 5.33 15.39 -2.32
N ALA A 231 6.44 15.03 -2.98
CA ALA A 231 6.56 13.78 -3.73
C ALA A 231 7.01 12.63 -2.82
N ASN A 232 6.12 11.68 -2.57
CA ASN A 232 6.34 10.52 -1.71
C ASN A 232 6.49 9.25 -2.55
N VAL A 233 7.59 8.52 -2.38
CA VAL A 233 7.76 7.19 -2.99
C VAL A 233 7.57 6.13 -1.93
N TRP A 234 6.75 5.14 -2.25
CA TRP A 234 6.56 3.95 -1.44
C TRP A 234 7.21 2.76 -2.11
N ALA A 235 8.05 2.06 -1.37
CA ALA A 235 8.77 0.88 -1.82
C ALA A 235 8.45 -0.28 -0.89
N GLN A 236 7.99 -1.40 -1.45
CA GLN A 236 7.86 -2.65 -0.70
C GLN A 236 8.67 -3.76 -1.35
N TRP A 237 9.43 -4.49 -0.54
CA TRP A 237 10.10 -5.71 -0.99
C TRP A 237 10.25 -6.73 0.14
N GLU A 238 10.51 -7.97 -0.26
CA GLU A 238 10.54 -9.13 0.64
C GLU A 238 11.97 -9.58 0.99
N ASP A 239 12.12 -10.12 2.19
CA ASP A 239 13.28 -10.93 2.57
C ASP A 239 13.30 -12.23 1.76
N SER A 240 14.32 -12.37 0.91
CA SER A 240 14.52 -13.53 0.06
C SER A 240 14.95 -14.77 0.85
N ASN A 241 15.40 -14.61 2.11
CA ASN A 241 15.89 -15.69 2.98
C ASN A 241 15.35 -15.52 4.41
N PRO A 242 14.19 -16.12 4.73
CA PRO A 242 13.62 -16.04 6.08
C PRO A 242 14.60 -16.58 7.13
N GLY A 243 15.17 -15.67 7.93
CA GLY A 243 16.19 -15.96 8.94
C GLY A 243 17.52 -15.22 8.76
N GLN A 244 17.73 -14.53 7.63
CA GLN A 244 18.87 -13.66 7.37
C GLN A 244 18.41 -12.27 6.91
N THR A 245 17.53 -11.66 7.72
CA THR A 245 16.78 -10.42 7.41
C THR A 245 17.63 -9.22 6.97
N SER A 246 18.93 -9.23 7.23
CA SER A 246 19.84 -8.12 6.91
C SER A 246 20.50 -8.22 5.52
N GLU A 247 20.55 -9.38 4.86
CA GLU A 247 21.39 -9.54 3.67
C GLU A 247 20.83 -8.82 2.43
N SER A 248 19.51 -8.78 2.24
CA SER A 248 18.86 -8.11 1.10
C SER A 248 18.35 -6.70 1.41
N PHE A 249 18.23 -6.34 2.69
CA PHE A 249 17.68 -5.04 3.07
C PHE A 249 18.56 -3.85 2.61
N LEU A 250 19.82 -3.79 3.05
CA LEU A 250 20.71 -2.67 2.71
C LEU A 250 20.97 -2.55 1.20
N PRO A 251 21.23 -3.64 0.43
CA PRO A 251 21.29 -3.55 -1.02
C PRO A 251 20.02 -2.95 -1.65
N GLY A 252 18.83 -3.30 -1.14
CA GLY A 252 17.57 -2.70 -1.58
C GLY A 252 17.48 -1.20 -1.33
N VAL A 253 17.93 -0.73 -0.15
CA VAL A 253 18.00 0.72 0.16
C VAL A 253 18.92 1.46 -0.80
N LEU A 254 20.08 0.89 -1.13
CA LEU A 254 21.03 1.51 -2.07
C LEU A 254 20.53 1.50 -3.51
N ALA A 255 19.79 0.46 -3.91
CA ALA A 255 19.09 0.43 -5.19
C ALA A 255 18.04 1.53 -5.28
N LEU A 256 17.23 1.71 -4.23
CA LEU A 256 16.25 2.80 -4.15
C LEU A 256 16.93 4.17 -4.31
N GLN A 257 18.06 4.39 -3.63
CA GLN A 257 18.83 5.63 -3.78
C GLN A 257 19.26 5.88 -5.22
N THR A 258 19.84 4.85 -5.84
CA THR A 258 20.42 4.95 -7.18
C THR A 258 19.38 5.32 -8.23
N GLU A 259 18.19 4.70 -8.16
CA GLU A 259 17.14 4.87 -9.17
C GLU A 259 16.25 6.10 -8.89
N LEU A 260 16.13 6.54 -7.64
CA LEU A 260 15.25 7.67 -7.28
C LEU A 260 15.96 9.03 -7.23
N GLN A 261 17.30 9.08 -7.20
CA GLN A 261 18.04 10.34 -7.14
C GLN A 261 17.79 11.26 -8.35
N CYS A 262 17.43 10.70 -9.51
CA CYS A 262 17.16 11.46 -10.73
C CYS A 262 15.70 11.93 -10.83
N LEU A 263 14.81 11.46 -9.96
CA LEU A 263 13.37 11.65 -10.14
C LEU A 263 12.99 13.14 -10.12
N ASN A 264 12.13 13.56 -11.06
CA ASN A 264 11.52 14.87 -11.07
C ASN A 264 9.98 14.79 -11.04
N PRO A 265 9.30 15.43 -10.06
CA PRO A 265 9.88 16.23 -8.98
C PRO A 265 10.73 15.38 -8.02
N PRO A 266 11.73 15.98 -7.35
CA PRO A 266 12.57 15.26 -6.39
C PRO A 266 11.73 14.62 -5.28
N VAL A 267 12.06 13.39 -4.89
CA VAL A 267 11.40 12.72 -3.76
C VAL A 267 11.57 13.54 -2.49
N ASP A 268 10.49 13.88 -1.80
CA ASP A 268 10.50 14.54 -0.50
C ASP A 268 10.57 13.53 0.64
N VAL A 269 9.89 12.39 0.51
CA VAL A 269 9.96 11.28 1.47
C VAL A 269 9.98 9.94 0.75
N LEU A 270 10.93 9.07 1.12
CA LEU A 270 10.95 7.67 0.73
C LEU A 270 10.43 6.81 1.89
N TRP A 271 9.32 6.12 1.68
CA TRP A 271 8.77 5.11 2.56
C TRP A 271 9.20 3.72 2.13
N MET A 272 9.73 2.93 3.06
CA MET A 272 10.23 1.58 2.83
C MET A 272 9.49 0.61 3.74
N VAL A 273 8.81 -0.36 3.13
CA VAL A 273 8.13 -1.45 3.81
C VAL A 273 8.86 -2.74 3.49
N TYR A 274 9.51 -3.33 4.49
CA TYR A 274 10.24 -4.58 4.30
C TYR A 274 9.46 -5.71 4.96
N THR A 275 9.10 -6.71 4.17
CA THR A 275 8.24 -7.83 4.58
C THR A 275 8.99 -9.16 4.55
N ASP A 276 8.49 -10.17 5.27
CA ASP A 276 8.92 -11.55 5.02
C ASP A 276 8.18 -12.15 3.81
N GLY A 277 8.54 -13.38 3.41
CA GLY A 277 7.90 -14.06 2.27
C GLY A 277 6.42 -14.44 2.46
N ALA A 278 5.82 -14.13 3.62
CA ALA A 278 4.37 -14.22 3.85
C ALA A 278 3.70 -12.84 3.87
N GLY A 279 4.43 -11.77 3.54
CA GLY A 279 3.96 -10.38 3.58
C GLY A 279 3.94 -9.77 4.99
N ARG A 280 4.43 -10.45 6.04
CA ARG A 280 4.44 -9.85 7.38
C ARG A 280 5.48 -8.74 7.44
N VAL A 281 5.05 -7.55 7.85
CA VAL A 281 5.93 -6.40 7.96
C VAL A 281 6.98 -6.66 9.03
N SER A 282 8.24 -6.68 8.62
CA SER A 282 9.39 -6.79 9.52
C SER A 282 9.83 -5.42 10.01
N VAL A 283 9.87 -4.45 9.11
CA VAL A 283 10.23 -3.05 9.43
C VAL A 283 9.57 -2.09 8.44
N VAL A 284 9.14 -0.94 8.95
CA VAL A 284 8.80 0.24 8.14
C VAL A 284 9.81 1.32 8.45
N MET A 285 10.40 1.90 7.43
CA MET A 285 11.33 3.03 7.55
C MET A 285 10.92 4.18 6.64
N ALA A 286 11.38 5.37 7.01
CA ALA A 286 11.29 6.56 6.18
C ALA A 286 12.66 7.22 6.05
N ALA A 287 12.92 7.82 4.90
CA ALA A 287 14.07 8.69 4.68
C ALA A 287 13.60 10.02 4.07
N ASP A 288 14.16 11.12 4.57
CA ASP A 288 13.94 12.44 3.98
C ASP A 288 14.64 12.49 2.60
N GLY A 289 14.04 13.19 1.65
CA GLY A 289 14.52 13.32 0.28
C GLY A 289 15.93 13.90 0.14
N GLU A 290 16.33 14.77 1.07
CA GLU A 290 17.70 15.28 1.15
C GLU A 290 18.72 14.15 1.30
N ALA A 291 18.40 13.14 2.11
CA ALA A 291 19.27 12.00 2.32
C ALA A 291 19.37 11.11 1.08
N LEU A 292 18.27 10.96 0.36
CA LEU A 292 18.21 10.21 -0.91
C LEU A 292 19.09 10.85 -1.99
N ARG A 293 19.10 12.19 -2.08
CA ARG A 293 19.88 12.94 -3.06
C ARG A 293 21.36 13.11 -2.69
N ASN A 294 21.77 12.69 -1.49
CA ASN A 294 23.16 12.80 -1.09
C ASN A 294 24.01 11.77 -1.87
N PRO A 295 25.11 12.18 -2.52
CA PRO A 295 25.96 11.26 -3.27
C PRO A 295 26.73 10.26 -2.38
N ASP A 296 26.78 10.49 -1.06
CA ASP A 296 27.34 9.54 -0.09
C ASP A 296 26.24 8.58 0.41
N PRO A 297 26.28 7.28 0.07
CA PRO A 297 25.27 6.32 0.48
C PRO A 297 25.20 6.10 1.99
N SER A 298 26.30 6.35 2.72
CA SER A 298 26.29 6.25 4.18
C SER A 298 25.39 7.29 4.82
N TYR A 299 25.25 8.46 4.18
CA TYR A 299 24.36 9.51 4.64
C TYR A 299 22.89 9.06 4.62
N LEU A 300 22.46 8.35 3.58
CA LEU A 300 21.11 7.78 3.54
C LEU A 300 20.87 6.81 4.69
N VAL A 301 21.80 5.87 4.89
CA VAL A 301 21.71 4.85 5.95
C VAL A 301 21.61 5.49 7.33
N ASP A 302 22.43 6.52 7.60
CA ASP A 302 22.45 7.23 8.89
C ASP A 302 21.19 8.06 9.15
N HIS A 303 20.43 8.39 8.09
CA HIS A 303 19.20 9.19 8.18
C HIS A 303 17.92 8.35 8.01
N LEU A 304 18.04 7.02 7.96
CA LEU A 304 16.88 6.12 8.04
C LEU A 304 16.19 6.25 9.40
N ARG A 305 14.89 6.54 9.38
CA ARG A 305 14.04 6.56 10.57
C ARG A 305 13.20 5.30 10.61
N VAL A 306 13.34 4.50 11.67
CA VAL A 306 12.45 3.36 11.93
C VAL A 306 11.10 3.87 12.42
N ILE A 307 10.06 3.53 11.68
CA ILE A 307 8.66 3.87 11.98
C ILE A 307 7.98 2.68 12.68
N TYR A 308 8.25 1.47 12.21
CA TYR A 308 7.77 0.22 12.80
C TYR A 308 8.90 -0.83 12.81
N PRO A 309 9.06 -1.62 13.90
CA PRO A 309 8.35 -1.51 15.17
C PRO A 309 8.64 -0.18 15.85
N GLU A 310 7.70 0.35 16.64
CA GLU A 310 7.95 1.58 17.39
C GLU A 310 9.21 1.37 18.26
N PRO A 311 10.21 2.26 18.17
CA PRO A 311 11.40 2.14 18.99
C PRO A 311 10.98 2.21 20.45
N SER A 312 11.39 1.23 21.26
CA SER A 312 11.13 1.22 22.70
C SER A 312 11.68 2.51 23.30
N SER A 313 10.78 3.40 23.72
CA SER A 313 11.08 4.67 24.39
C SER A 313 11.84 4.49 25.70
#